data_AF-A0A5J4WW19-F1
#
_entry.id   AF-A0A5J4WW19-F1
#
_cell.length_a   1.000
_cell.length_b   1.000
_cell.length_c   1.000
_cell.angle_alpha   90.00
_cell.angle_beta   90.00
_cell.angle_gamma   90.00
#
_symmetry.space_group_name_H-M   'P 1'
#
loop_
_entity.id
_entity.type
_entity.pdbx_description
1 polymer ?
#
loop_
_entity_poly.entity_id
_entity_poly.type
_entity_poly.pdbx_seq_one_letter_code
_entity_poly.pdbx_strand_id
1 'polypeptide(L)'
;MIIANAIGYSSVWGGSAPWCPNVVNSKGHGSVWANSLFEVNTEYGIVMLISTIQKCKRTIDVQNKVGSSSDTQQAVKEVEQYCIANVKPTEKPHSTNDELKKSIVEITIDDMRRLLNI
;
A
#
# COMPACT_ATOMS: atom_id res chain seq x y z
N MET A 1 -1.63 2.32 -8.34
CA MET A 1 -1.24 3.74 -8.25
C MET A 1 -2.17 4.45 -7.27
N ILE A 2 -1.67 5.43 -6.49
CA ILE A 2 -2.49 6.28 -5.61
C ILE A 2 -2.47 7.69 -6.20
N ILE A 3 -3.65 8.28 -6.41
CA ILE A 3 -3.83 9.60 -7.04
C ILE A 3 -4.41 10.57 -6.00
N ALA A 4 -3.63 11.60 -5.65
CA ALA A 4 -4.12 12.80 -4.98
C ALA A 4 -4.48 13.84 -6.05
N ASN A 5 -5.77 14.10 -6.23
CA ASN A 5 -6.26 14.99 -7.29
C ASN A 5 -6.74 16.34 -6.72
N ALA A 6 -6.28 17.43 -7.32
CA ALA A 6 -6.73 18.77 -6.98
C ALA A 6 -8.17 19.00 -7.50
N ILE A 7 -8.89 19.94 -6.90
CA ILE A 7 -10.16 20.40 -7.45
C ILE A 7 -9.92 21.05 -8.83
N GLY A 8 -10.72 20.67 -9.82
CA GLY A 8 -10.61 21.14 -11.19
C GLY A 8 -11.25 20.19 -12.18
N TYR A 9 -11.07 20.41 -13.49
CA TYR A 9 -11.67 19.56 -14.53
C TYR A 9 -11.31 18.07 -14.34
N SER A 10 -10.05 17.76 -14.01
CA SER A 10 -9.64 16.38 -13.72
C SER A 10 -10.45 15.73 -12.60
N SER A 11 -10.85 16.49 -11.58
CA SER A 11 -11.69 15.97 -10.49
C SER A 11 -13.16 15.86 -10.84
N VAL A 12 -13.68 16.77 -11.67
CA VAL A 12 -15.06 16.73 -12.16
C VAL A 12 -15.24 15.49 -13.05
N TRP A 13 -14.35 15.28 -14.01
CA TRP A 13 -14.38 14.07 -14.84
C TRP A 13 -14.02 12.82 -14.04
N GLY A 14 -13.15 12.94 -13.05
CA GLY A 14 -12.57 11.83 -12.28
C GLY A 14 -13.38 11.31 -11.10
N GLY A 15 -14.40 12.03 -10.63
CA GLY A 15 -15.14 11.67 -9.41
C GLY A 15 -16.40 12.50 -9.13
N SER A 16 -17.20 12.83 -10.15
CA SER A 16 -18.52 13.44 -9.94
C SER A 16 -19.57 12.37 -9.64
N ALA A 17 -20.00 12.28 -8.38
CA ALA A 17 -21.01 11.31 -7.95
C ALA A 17 -22.28 11.39 -8.83
N PRO A 18 -22.88 10.25 -9.23
CA PRO A 18 -22.53 8.86 -8.89
C PRO A 18 -21.46 8.21 -9.80
N TRP A 19 -20.81 8.97 -10.68
CA TRP A 19 -19.91 8.44 -11.69
C TRP A 19 -18.45 8.34 -11.21
N CYS A 20 -17.84 7.16 -11.40
CA CYS A 20 -16.44 6.88 -11.10
C CYS A 20 -15.76 6.22 -12.32
N PRO A 21 -14.93 6.94 -13.11
CA PRO A 21 -14.30 6.39 -14.31
C PRO A 21 -13.10 5.47 -14.01
N ASN A 22 -12.60 5.47 -12.77
CA ASN A 22 -11.47 4.61 -12.40
C ASN A 22 -11.92 3.14 -12.39
N VAL A 23 -11.29 2.33 -13.24
CA VAL A 23 -11.58 0.89 -13.37
C VAL A 23 -10.48 0.04 -12.74
N VAL A 24 -10.84 -1.21 -12.43
CA VAL A 24 -9.90 -2.24 -11.98
C VAL A 24 -9.48 -3.12 -13.16
N ASN A 25 -8.25 -3.65 -13.12
CA ASN A 25 -7.82 -4.69 -14.06
C ASN A 25 -8.44 -6.05 -13.71
N SER A 26 -8.15 -7.08 -14.52
CA SER A 26 -8.65 -8.45 -14.31
C SER A 26 -8.22 -9.09 -12.97
N LYS A 27 -7.20 -8.54 -12.32
CA LYS A 27 -6.73 -8.96 -10.98
C LYS A 27 -7.38 -8.17 -9.84
N GLY A 28 -8.35 -7.30 -10.14
CA GLY A 28 -9.01 -6.43 -9.17
C GLY A 28 -8.13 -5.25 -8.71
N HIS A 29 -6.99 -4.99 -9.34
CA HIS A 29 -6.13 -3.87 -9.00
C HIS A 29 -6.47 -2.65 -9.87
N GLY A 30 -6.80 -1.53 -9.24
CA GLY A 30 -7.08 -0.25 -9.90
C GLY A 30 -6.28 0.88 -9.28
N SER A 31 -6.44 2.08 -9.85
CA SER A 31 -5.93 3.30 -9.21
C SER A 31 -6.82 3.66 -8.02
N VAL A 32 -6.22 3.91 -6.86
CA VAL A 32 -6.92 4.55 -5.74
C VAL A 32 -6.93 6.04 -6.02
N TRP A 33 -8.12 6.65 -6.05
CA TRP A 33 -8.29 8.06 -6.36
C TRP A 33 -8.97 8.77 -5.19
N ALA A 34 -8.44 9.93 -4.81
CA ALA A 34 -9.11 10.81 -3.86
C ALA A 34 -8.81 12.27 -4.19
N ASN A 35 -9.78 13.13 -3.94
CA ASN A 35 -9.66 14.57 -4.05
C ASN A 35 -9.63 15.24 -2.67
N SER A 36 -8.78 16.24 -2.52
CA SER A 36 -8.81 17.19 -1.40
C SER A 36 -9.31 18.55 -1.92
N LEU A 37 -8.75 19.66 -1.43
CA LEU A 37 -9.02 21.00 -1.95
C LEU A 37 -8.04 21.38 -3.07
N PHE A 38 -8.32 22.50 -3.73
CA PHE A 38 -7.49 23.00 -4.84
C PHE A 38 -6.08 23.34 -4.37
N GLU A 39 -6.00 24.03 -3.24
CA GLU A 39 -4.80 24.68 -2.73
C GLU A 39 -3.89 23.76 -1.90
N VAL A 40 -4.35 22.56 -1.50
CA VAL A 40 -3.59 21.62 -0.65
C VAL A 40 -3.32 20.26 -1.31
N ASN A 41 -3.37 20.17 -2.64
CA ASN A 41 -3.21 18.88 -3.33
C ASN A 41 -1.83 18.25 -3.11
N THR A 42 -0.79 19.08 -3.03
CA THR A 42 0.58 18.63 -2.83
C THR A 42 0.77 18.04 -1.44
N GLU A 43 0.32 18.74 -0.40
CA GLU A 43 0.34 18.28 0.99
C GLU A 43 -0.48 17.01 1.14
N TYR A 44 -1.63 16.93 0.48
CA TYR A 44 -2.46 15.74 0.49
C TYR A 44 -1.72 14.53 -0.10
N GLY A 45 -1.05 14.69 -1.23
CA GLY A 45 -0.19 13.66 -1.81
C GLY A 45 0.98 13.26 -0.90
N ILE A 46 1.61 14.22 -0.23
CA ILE A 46 2.68 13.97 0.74
C ILE A 46 2.17 13.14 1.93
N VAL A 47 1.00 13.47 2.47
CA VAL A 47 0.38 12.72 3.59
C VAL A 47 0.05 11.28 3.16
N MET A 48 -0.45 11.08 1.93
CA MET A 48 -0.67 9.73 1.39
C MET A 48 0.63 8.93 1.29
N LEU A 49 1.72 9.57 0.85
CA LEU A 49 3.04 8.94 0.76
C LEU A 49 3.54 8.53 2.15
N ILE A 50 3.53 9.45 3.12
CA ILE A 50 3.95 9.18 4.50
C ILE A 50 3.13 8.03 5.11
N SER A 51 1.81 8.06 4.91
CA SER A 51 0.91 7.02 5.40
C SER A 51 1.21 5.65 4.77
N THR A 52 1.56 5.62 3.48
CA THR A 52 1.94 4.39 2.77
C THR A 52 3.25 3.84 3.33
N ILE A 53 4.27 4.70 3.50
CA ILE A 53 5.54 4.32 4.11
C ILE A 53 5.32 3.76 5.53
N GLN A 54 4.48 4.41 6.34
CA GLN A 54 4.19 3.98 7.69
C GLN A 54 3.50 2.61 7.73
N LYS A 55 2.54 2.37 6.84
CA LYS A 55 1.89 1.06 6.71
C LYS A 55 2.90 -0.02 6.35
N CYS A 56 3.79 0.26 5.40
CA CYS A 56 4.82 -0.70 5.03
C CYS A 56 5.79 -1.02 6.18
N LYS A 57 6.27 0.00 6.90
CA LYS A 57 7.10 -0.18 8.10
C LYS A 57 6.42 -1.08 9.12
N ARG A 58 5.13 -0.83 9.39
CA ARG A 58 4.36 -1.64 10.32
C ARG A 58 4.21 -3.09 9.85
N THR A 59 4.02 -3.32 8.55
CA THR A 59 3.97 -4.69 7.99
C THR A 59 5.31 -5.42 8.19
N ILE A 60 6.43 -4.73 7.99
CA ILE A 60 7.78 -5.28 8.22
C ILE A 60 7.97 -5.61 9.70
N ASP A 61 7.61 -4.69 10.61
CA ASP A 61 7.70 -4.92 12.06
C ASP A 61 6.87 -6.13 12.50
N VAL A 62 5.66 -6.27 11.95
CA VAL A 62 4.78 -7.42 12.19
C VAL A 62 5.44 -8.70 11.70
N GLN A 63 5.98 -8.72 10.49
CA GLN A 63 6.64 -9.89 9.93
C GLN A 63 7.88 -10.32 10.74
N ASN A 64 8.67 -9.36 11.21
CA ASN A 64 9.83 -9.61 12.08
C ASN A 64 9.41 -10.22 13.44
N LYS A 65 8.25 -9.83 13.98
CA LYS A 65 7.73 -10.36 15.25
C LYS A 65 7.14 -11.77 15.13
N VAL A 66 6.49 -12.09 14.01
CA VAL A 66 5.90 -13.42 13.80
C VAL A 66 6.97 -14.49 13.63
N GLY A 67 8.17 -14.11 13.15
CA GLY A 67 9.27 -15.05 12.92
C GLY A 67 8.97 -15.95 11.73
N SER A 68 9.75 -15.81 10.66
CA SER A 68 9.43 -16.48 9.39
C SER A 68 10.68 -17.10 8.75
N SER A 69 10.46 -18.09 7.88
CA SER A 69 11.48 -18.87 7.17
C SER A 69 12.49 -17.99 6.40
N SER A 70 13.62 -18.57 6.00
CA SER A 70 14.68 -17.85 5.26
C SER A 70 14.16 -17.08 4.05
N ASP A 71 13.17 -17.64 3.37
CA ASP A 71 12.63 -17.11 2.11
C ASP A 71 11.76 -15.86 2.38
N THR A 72 10.98 -15.87 3.46
CA THR A 72 10.24 -14.70 3.94
C THR A 72 11.14 -13.57 4.43
N GLN A 73 12.30 -13.87 5.01
CA GLN A 73 13.25 -12.83 5.43
C GLN A 73 13.87 -12.10 4.24
N GLN A 74 14.09 -12.80 3.12
CA GLN A 74 14.56 -12.19 1.88
C GLN A 74 13.49 -11.29 1.25
N ALA A 75 12.25 -11.78 1.19
CA ALA A 75 11.10 -11.00 0.71
C ALA A 75 10.87 -9.72 1.54
N VAL A 76 11.06 -9.78 2.87
CA VAL A 76 10.96 -8.63 3.77
C VAL A 76 12.02 -7.58 3.46
N LYS A 77 13.27 -7.98 3.26
CA LYS A 77 14.37 -7.05 2.92
C LYS A 77 14.13 -6.35 1.59
N GLU A 78 13.57 -7.05 0.61
CA GLU A 78 13.18 -6.46 -0.68
C GLU A 78 12.05 -5.44 -0.53
N VAL A 79 11.03 -5.75 0.28
CA VAL A 79 9.95 -4.81 0.61
C VAL A 79 10.48 -3.62 1.41
N GLU A 80 11.39 -3.83 2.36
CA GLU A 80 12.03 -2.77 3.13
C GLU A 80 12.82 -1.82 2.22
N GLN A 81 13.63 -2.36 1.31
CA GLN A 81 14.31 -1.56 0.29
C GLN A 81 13.31 -0.84 -0.62
N TYR A 82 12.22 -1.46 -1.03
CA TYR A 82 11.17 -0.79 -1.82
C TYR A 82 10.56 0.40 -1.08
N CYS A 83 10.33 0.27 0.23
CA CYS A 83 9.71 1.30 1.06
C CYS A 83 10.67 2.44 1.41
N ILE A 84 11.98 2.17 1.41
CA ILE A 84 13.04 3.14 1.68
C ILE A 84 13.52 3.81 0.37
N ALA A 85 13.54 3.11 -0.76
CA ALA A 85 14.29 3.53 -1.95
C ALA A 85 13.49 4.32 -3.00
N ASN A 86 12.15 4.29 -3.04
CA ASN A 86 11.45 4.66 -4.27
C ASN A 86 10.45 5.84 -4.17
N VAL A 87 10.98 7.02 -4.49
CA VAL A 87 10.30 8.11 -5.23
C VAL A 87 10.23 7.81 -6.74
N LYS A 88 10.72 6.63 -7.22
CA LYS A 88 10.63 6.22 -8.63
C LYS A 88 9.81 4.94 -8.81
N PRO A 89 8.90 4.88 -9.79
CA PRO A 89 8.12 3.68 -10.07
C PRO A 89 9.06 2.62 -10.65
N THR A 90 9.31 1.55 -9.92
CA THR A 90 9.94 0.34 -10.44
C THR A 90 8.91 -0.78 -10.49
N GLU A 91 8.92 -1.53 -11.60
CA GLU A 91 7.86 -2.46 -12.01
C GLU A 91 7.74 -3.76 -11.19
N LYS A 92 8.35 -3.90 -10.01
CA LYS A 92 8.27 -5.16 -9.24
C LYS A 92 8.10 -4.92 -7.74
N PRO A 93 6.93 -5.33 -7.20
CA PRO A 93 6.91 -6.31 -6.11
C PRO A 93 5.68 -7.27 -6.15
N HIS A 94 5.04 -7.51 -7.29
CA HIS A 94 3.80 -8.31 -7.32
C HIS A 94 4.01 -9.78 -6.94
N SER A 95 5.09 -10.43 -7.38
CA SER A 95 5.39 -11.82 -7.04
C SER A 95 5.69 -12.01 -5.55
N THR A 96 6.53 -11.13 -4.99
CA THR A 96 6.91 -11.13 -3.57
C THR A 96 5.69 -10.89 -2.66
N ASN A 97 4.78 -10.00 -3.06
CA ASN A 97 3.55 -9.75 -2.30
C ASN A 97 2.58 -10.94 -2.31
N ASP A 98 2.51 -11.71 -3.39
CA ASP A 98 1.63 -12.88 -3.46
C ASP A 98 2.15 -14.04 -2.60
N GLU A 99 3.48 -14.18 -2.48
CA GLU A 99 4.13 -15.12 -1.54
C GLU A 99 3.91 -14.70 -0.07
N LEU A 100 4.06 -13.41 0.24
CA LEU A 100 3.76 -12.87 1.58
C LEU A 100 2.27 -13.03 1.94
N LYS A 101 1.35 -12.84 0.99
CA LYS A 101 -0.08 -13.08 1.24
C LYS A 101 -0.38 -14.54 1.58
N LYS A 102 0.31 -15.49 0.94
CA LYS A 102 0.13 -16.92 1.24
C LYS A 102 0.61 -17.25 2.66
N SER A 103 1.78 -16.75 3.07
CA SER A 103 2.28 -16.98 4.44
C SER A 103 1.43 -16.28 5.51
N ILE A 104 0.80 -15.15 5.19
CA ILE A 104 -0.14 -14.47 6.11
C ILE A 104 -1.41 -15.29 6.37
N VAL A 105 -1.91 -16.05 5.39
CA VAL A 105 -3.09 -16.92 5.58
C VAL A 105 -2.81 -18.07 6.57
N GLU A 106 -1.55 -18.42 6.79
CA GLU A 106 -1.12 -19.46 7.73
C GLU A 106 -0.91 -18.94 9.16
N ILE A 107 -1.08 -17.63 9.42
CA ILE A 107 -0.89 -17.04 10.74
C ILE A 107 -1.99 -17.49 11.71
N THR A 108 -1.58 -18.11 12.82
CA THR A 108 -2.45 -18.60 13.89
C THR A 108 -3.06 -17.46 14.73
N ILE A 109 -4.21 -17.72 15.36
CA ILE A 109 -4.89 -16.75 16.26
C ILE A 109 -3.96 -16.26 17.40
N ASP A 110 -3.06 -17.12 17.88
CA ASP A 110 -2.10 -16.77 18.94
C ASP A 110 -1.01 -15.80 18.49
N ASP A 111 -0.63 -15.83 17.21
CA ASP A 111 0.30 -14.86 16.64
C ASP A 111 -0.39 -13.50 16.44
N MET A 112 -1.68 -13.49 16.07
CA MET A 112 -2.47 -12.25 16.04
C MET A 112 -2.61 -11.59 17.42
N ARG A 113 -2.78 -12.37 18.48
CA ARG A 113 -2.81 -11.87 19.88
C ARG A 113 -1.49 -11.21 20.28
N ARG A 114 -0.36 -11.88 20.00
CA ARG A 114 0.99 -11.32 20.21
C ARG A 114 1.21 -10.01 19.45
N LEU A 115 0.66 -9.88 18.24
CA LEU A 115 0.79 -8.67 17.42
C LEU A 115 -0.07 -7.50 17.90
N LEU A 116 -1.24 -7.79 18.47
CA LEU A 116 -2.12 -6.78 19.06
C LEU A 116 -1.70 -6.37 20.48
N ASN A 117 -0.73 -7.09 21.07
CA ASN A 117 -0.31 -6.89 22.46
C ASN A 117 -1.48 -7.08 23.44
N ILE A 118 -2.37 -8.04 23.14
CA ILE A 118 -3.55 -8.46 23.91
C ILE A 118 -3.38 -9.93 24.27
#